data_AF-A0A6P7GIG5-F1
#
_entry.id   AF-A0A6P7GIG5-F1
#
_cell.length_a   1.000
_cell.length_b   1.000
_cell.length_c   1.000
_cell.angle_alpha   90.00
_cell.angle_beta   90.00
_cell.angle_gamma   90.00
#
_symmetry.space_group_name_H-M   'P 1'
#
loop_
_entity.id
_entity.type
_entity.pdbx_description
1 polymer ?
#
loop_
_entity_poly.entity_id
_entity_poly.type
_entity_poly.pdbx_seq_one_letter_code
_entity_poly.pdbx_strand_id
1 'polypeptide(L)'
;MTNILELSVNIDGLLLFNSSGKQFWPILGLIKNICSPFVIGIFCGTSKPEPLQLFLQELKDISSLMQHGLKYGNTVYEVKLYNFICDAPARAFVKCIKSHSGYSSCEKCAEHGSYIKGRVVFKSCSKAAKRTDETFILQSDEDHHIGISPLLELNIGLVSTFPIDYMHAVCLGVMRKLLHCWIGGNLNVRLRAYSVKLLSQSLLSLRPFIVKEINRKPRSLSELARWKAT
;
A
#
# COMPACT_ATOMS: atom_id res chain seq x y z
N MET A 1 29.96 -1.23 11.78
CA MET A 1 28.86 -0.55 11.08
C MET A 1 28.58 -1.34 9.82
N THR A 2 27.33 -1.68 9.54
CA THR A 2 26.94 -2.34 8.30
C THR A 2 27.07 -1.34 7.16
N ASN A 3 27.91 -1.63 6.16
CA ASN A 3 28.06 -0.81 4.96
C ASN A 3 26.88 -1.00 3.98
N ILE A 4 25.68 -1.27 4.51
CA ILE A 4 24.48 -1.57 3.73
C ILE A 4 23.45 -0.50 4.02
N LEU A 5 22.98 0.16 2.96
CA LEU A 5 21.91 1.14 2.98
C LEU A 5 20.64 0.49 2.46
N GLU A 6 19.65 0.33 3.33
CA GLU A 6 18.34 -0.20 2.95
C GLU A 6 17.43 0.95 2.50
N LEU A 7 17.12 0.98 1.20
CA LEU A 7 16.24 1.97 0.57
C LEU A 7 14.81 1.43 0.49
N SER A 8 13.86 2.17 1.05
CA SER A 8 12.44 1.99 0.85
C SER A 8 11.91 3.06 -0.11
N VAL A 9 11.08 2.65 -1.07
CA VAL A 9 10.45 3.57 -2.01
C VAL A 9 8.94 3.63 -1.73
N ASN A 10 8.37 4.82 -1.63
CA ASN A 10 6.94 5.01 -1.49
C ASN A 10 6.39 5.73 -2.72
N ILE A 11 5.27 5.23 -3.25
CA ILE A 11 4.54 5.84 -4.36
C ILE A 11 3.07 5.92 -3.96
N ASP A 12 2.48 7.11 -4.07
CA ASP A 12 1.08 7.33 -3.69
C ASP A 12 0.38 8.25 -4.70
N GLY A 13 -0.94 8.22 -4.72
CA GLY A 13 -1.78 9.11 -5.53
C GLY A 13 -2.64 9.99 -4.62
N LEU A 14 -2.36 11.29 -4.59
CA LEU A 14 -3.02 12.24 -3.71
C LEU A 14 -3.83 13.27 -4.51
N LEU A 15 -5.07 13.53 -4.10
CA LEU A 15 -5.84 14.66 -4.64
C LEU A 15 -5.37 15.95 -3.97
N LEU A 16 -4.92 16.94 -4.75
CA LEU A 16 -4.43 18.22 -4.21
C LEU A 16 -5.56 19.12 -3.73
N PHE A 17 -6.70 19.08 -4.41
CA PHE A 17 -7.85 19.92 -4.09
C PHE A 17 -9.13 19.08 -4.17
N ASN A 18 -10.02 19.25 -3.20
CA ASN A 18 -11.33 18.58 -3.22
C ASN A 18 -12.23 19.07 -4.37
N SER A 19 -11.91 20.22 -4.97
CA SER A 19 -12.68 20.89 -6.03
C SER A 19 -12.04 20.81 -7.42
N SER A 20 -10.88 20.15 -7.57
CA SER A 20 -10.22 20.00 -8.87
C SER A 20 -9.80 18.55 -9.09
N GLY A 21 -9.83 18.08 -10.33
CA GLY A 21 -9.31 16.76 -10.69
C GLY A 21 -7.78 16.63 -10.61
N LYS A 22 -7.05 17.66 -10.15
CA LYS A 22 -5.59 17.63 -10.05
C LYS A 22 -5.14 16.59 -9.01
N GLN A 23 -4.34 15.66 -9.48
CA GLN A 23 -3.70 14.59 -8.74
C GLN A 23 -2.20 14.84 -8.66
N PHE A 24 -1.62 14.42 -7.55
CA PHE A 24 -0.21 14.52 -7.23
C PHE A 24 0.32 13.14 -6.92
N TRP A 25 1.39 12.76 -7.61
CA TRP A 25 1.99 11.44 -7.52
C TRP A 25 3.46 11.60 -7.16
N PRO A 26 3.81 11.58 -5.86
CA PRO A 26 5.19 11.61 -5.44
C PRO A 26 5.80 10.21 -5.48
N ILE A 27 7.08 10.19 -5.79
CA ILE A 27 7.99 9.07 -5.55
C ILE A 27 8.90 9.52 -4.42
N LEU A 28 8.79 8.87 -3.26
CA LEU A 28 9.56 9.17 -2.07
C LEU A 28 10.57 8.06 -1.79
N GLY A 29 11.78 8.43 -1.37
CA GLY A 29 12.81 7.53 -0.89
C GLY A 29 12.97 7.65 0.62
N LEU A 30 13.33 6.55 1.27
CA LEU A 30 13.71 6.52 2.68
C LEU A 30 14.88 5.57 2.87
N ILE A 31 16.00 6.07 3.39
CA ILE A 31 17.08 5.21 3.87
C ILE A 31 16.81 4.92 5.35
N LYS A 32 16.52 3.66 5.65
CA LYS A 32 16.09 3.26 6.99
C LYS A 32 17.10 3.66 8.07
N ASN A 33 16.60 4.15 9.20
CA ASN A 33 17.37 4.52 10.38
C ASN A 33 18.41 5.63 10.17
N ILE A 34 18.44 6.28 8.99
CA ILE A 34 19.44 7.31 8.66
C ILE A 34 18.77 8.65 8.43
N CYS A 35 17.76 8.71 7.56
CA CYS A 35 17.14 9.97 7.18
C CYS A 35 15.62 9.95 7.32
N SER A 36 15.03 11.14 7.27
CA SER A 36 13.60 11.31 6.97
C SER A 36 13.33 11.00 5.49
N PRO A 37 12.08 10.65 5.12
CA PRO A 37 11.71 10.49 3.73
C PRO A 37 12.08 11.72 2.89
N PHE A 38 12.61 11.49 1.69
CA PHE A 38 12.99 12.52 0.74
C PHE A 38 12.28 12.30 -0.60
N VAL A 39 12.17 13.36 -1.40
CA VAL A 39 11.55 13.30 -2.72
C VAL A 39 12.55 12.78 -3.74
N ILE A 40 12.18 11.75 -4.50
CA ILE A 40 12.90 11.29 -5.69
C ILE A 40 12.31 11.96 -6.94
N GLY A 41 10.99 11.93 -7.07
CA GLY A 41 10.29 12.50 -8.22
C GLY A 41 8.87 12.93 -7.87
N ILE A 42 8.33 13.86 -8.65
CA ILE A 42 6.96 14.36 -8.46
C ILE A 42 6.29 14.49 -9.83
N PHE A 43 5.09 13.92 -9.94
CA PHE A 43 4.17 14.22 -11.03
C PHE A 43 2.95 14.99 -10.51
N CYS A 44 2.52 15.99 -11.28
CA CYS A 44 1.30 16.75 -11.03
C CYS A 44 0.51 16.89 -12.33
N GLY A 45 -0.73 16.39 -12.34
CA GLY A 45 -1.57 16.39 -13.52
C GLY A 45 -3.04 16.20 -13.17
N THR A 46 -3.93 16.19 -14.15
CA THR A 46 -5.37 15.94 -13.94
C THR A 46 -5.75 14.46 -13.98
N SER A 47 -4.78 13.59 -14.25
CA SER A 47 -4.92 12.15 -14.37
C SER A 47 -3.76 11.45 -13.68
N LYS A 48 -3.74 10.12 -13.76
CA LYS A 48 -2.56 9.34 -13.39
C LYS A 48 -1.39 9.69 -14.33
N PRO A 49 -0.14 9.53 -13.88
CA PRO A 49 1.02 9.71 -14.73
C PRO A 49 0.94 8.81 -15.96
N GLU A 50 0.96 9.39 -17.14
CA GLU A 50 0.93 8.65 -18.40
C GLU A 50 1.87 9.35 -19.40
N PRO A 51 2.83 8.62 -20.01
CA PRO A 51 3.09 7.18 -19.87
C PRO A 51 3.78 6.81 -18.54
N LEU A 52 3.39 5.66 -17.96
CA LEU A 52 3.96 5.14 -16.70
C LEU A 52 5.48 4.97 -16.76
N GLN A 53 6.02 4.59 -17.93
CA GLN A 53 7.46 4.43 -18.15
C GLN A 53 8.25 5.71 -17.85
N LEU A 54 7.75 6.87 -18.27
CA LEU A 54 8.41 8.15 -18.02
C LEU A 54 8.32 8.53 -16.54
N PHE A 55 7.18 8.26 -15.90
CA PHE A 55 7.03 8.52 -14.47
C PHE A 55 8.00 7.70 -13.60
N LEU A 56 8.21 6.43 -13.95
CA LEU A 56 9.12 5.54 -13.22
C LEU A 56 10.58 5.66 -13.67
N GLN A 57 10.88 6.49 -14.68
CA GLN A 57 12.24 6.72 -15.16
C GLN A 57 13.15 7.29 -14.05
N GLU A 58 12.57 8.07 -13.12
CA GLU A 58 13.26 8.60 -11.94
C GLU A 58 13.85 7.51 -11.03
N LEU A 59 13.39 6.26 -11.16
CA LEU A 59 13.90 5.13 -10.39
C LEU A 59 15.03 4.37 -11.09
N LYS A 60 15.38 4.69 -12.35
CA LYS A 60 16.40 3.93 -13.10
C LYS A 60 17.78 3.99 -12.46
N ASP A 61 18.11 5.10 -11.81
CA ASP A 61 19.39 5.27 -11.12
C ASP A 61 19.55 4.31 -9.93
N ILE A 62 18.43 3.80 -9.38
CA ILE A 62 18.46 2.79 -8.31
C ILE A 62 19.16 1.52 -8.78
N SER A 63 18.97 1.08 -10.02
CA SER A 63 19.67 -0.09 -10.56
C SER A 63 21.19 0.10 -10.51
N SER A 64 21.67 1.28 -10.90
CA SER A 64 23.09 1.61 -10.85
C SER A 64 23.61 1.66 -9.41
N LEU A 65 22.84 2.24 -8.49
CA LEU A 65 23.19 2.29 -7.06
C LEU A 65 23.23 0.89 -6.42
N MET A 66 22.31 -0.01 -6.81
CA MET A 66 22.30 -1.38 -6.34
C MET A 66 23.49 -2.20 -6.87
N GLN A 67 23.96 -1.90 -8.08
CA GLN A 67 25.10 -2.59 -8.69
C GLN A 67 26.45 -2.07 -8.20
N HIS A 68 26.63 -0.76 -8.13
CA HIS A 68 27.93 -0.12 -7.86
C HIS A 68 28.08 0.37 -6.42
N GLY A 69 26.98 0.48 -5.67
CA GLY A 69 26.95 1.11 -4.36
C GLY A 69 27.00 2.64 -4.42
N LEU A 70 26.86 3.27 -3.26
CA LEU A 70 27.01 4.70 -3.05
C LEU A 70 28.40 5.00 -2.48
N LYS A 71 29.21 5.77 -3.20
CA LYS A 71 30.52 6.23 -2.72
C LYS A 71 30.35 7.50 -1.88
N TYR A 72 30.78 7.44 -0.63
CA TYR A 72 30.84 8.61 0.26
C TYR A 72 32.18 8.64 0.98
N GLY A 73 33.01 9.64 0.67
CA GLY A 73 34.41 9.68 1.07
C GLY A 73 35.21 8.52 0.49
N ASN A 74 35.93 7.79 1.35
CA ASN A 74 36.71 6.61 0.97
C ASN A 74 35.94 5.30 1.15
N THR A 75 34.65 5.35 1.50
CA THR A 75 33.82 4.16 1.73
C THR A 75 32.79 4.02 0.64
N VAL A 76 32.61 2.78 0.17
CA VAL A 76 31.52 2.40 -0.73
C VAL A 76 30.49 1.67 0.10
N TYR A 77 29.25 2.17 0.05
CA TYR A 77 28.10 1.60 0.73
C TYR A 77 27.28 0.78 -0.26
N GLU A 78 27.03 -0.48 0.04
CA GLU A 78 26.10 -1.32 -0.72
C GLU A 78 24.68 -0.77 -0.55
N VAL A 79 23.96 -0.59 -1.65
CA VAL A 79 22.56 -0.13 -1.62
C VAL A 79 21.65 -1.32 -1.90
N LYS A 80 20.70 -1.58 -1.00
CA LYS A 80 19.67 -2.61 -1.18
C LYS A 80 18.30 -1.97 -1.22
N LEU A 81 17.56 -2.21 -2.31
CA LEU A 81 16.15 -1.88 -2.33
C LEU A 81 15.39 -2.87 -1.45
N TYR A 82 14.84 -2.35 -0.35
CA TYR A 82 14.20 -3.17 0.67
C TYR A 82 12.73 -3.43 0.35
N ASN A 83 11.95 -2.40 0.01
CA ASN A 83 10.55 -2.56 -0.36
C ASN A 83 9.98 -1.36 -1.13
N PHE A 84 8.86 -1.62 -1.80
CA PHE A 84 7.93 -0.59 -2.28
C PHE A 84 6.71 -0.51 -1.35
N ILE A 85 6.47 0.68 -0.82
CA ILE A 85 5.34 0.97 0.07
C ILE A 85 4.33 1.75 -0.74
N CYS A 86 3.25 1.11 -1.18
CA CYS A 86 2.16 1.80 -1.86
C CYS A 86 0.82 1.28 -1.36
N ASP A 87 -0.24 2.08 -1.50
CA ASP A 87 -1.60 1.63 -1.27
C ASP A 87 -2.07 0.69 -2.42
N ALA A 88 -3.25 0.06 -2.28
CA ALA A 88 -3.68 -0.94 -3.29
C ALA A 88 -3.86 -0.36 -4.71
N PRO A 89 -4.50 0.81 -4.91
CA PRO A 89 -4.54 1.48 -6.21
C PRO A 89 -3.18 1.82 -6.81
N ALA A 90 -2.25 2.41 -6.03
CA ALA A 90 -0.93 2.78 -6.52
C ALA A 90 -0.08 1.54 -6.83
N ARG A 91 -0.12 0.50 -5.99
CA ARG A 91 0.56 -0.79 -6.29
C ARG A 91 0.05 -1.40 -7.59
N ALA A 92 -1.28 -1.45 -7.78
CA ALA A 92 -1.85 -2.01 -9.00
C ALA A 92 -1.43 -1.24 -10.25
N PHE A 93 -1.35 0.10 -10.14
CA PHE A 93 -0.89 0.98 -11.20
C PHE A 93 0.58 0.75 -11.57
N VAL A 94 1.51 0.81 -10.60
CA VAL A 94 2.95 0.68 -10.91
C VAL A 94 3.34 -0.74 -11.34
N LYS A 95 2.59 -1.75 -10.88
CA LYS A 95 2.80 -3.16 -11.28
C LYS A 95 2.06 -3.53 -12.57
N CYS A 96 1.24 -2.64 -13.14
CA CYS A 96 0.39 -2.96 -14.29
C CYS A 96 -0.51 -4.20 -14.07
N ILE A 97 -1.12 -4.32 -12.89
CA ILE A 97 -2.00 -5.44 -12.53
C ILE A 97 -3.44 -5.00 -12.25
N LYS A 98 -4.34 -5.98 -12.22
CA LYS A 98 -5.75 -5.77 -11.92
C LYS A 98 -5.95 -5.16 -10.54
N SER A 99 -6.69 -4.05 -10.51
CA SER A 99 -7.02 -3.35 -9.27
C SER A 99 -7.80 -4.25 -8.30
N HIS A 100 -7.66 -3.95 -7.00
CA HIS A 100 -8.21 -4.67 -5.84
C HIS A 100 -9.71 -5.06 -5.86
N SER A 101 -10.50 -4.54 -6.80
CA SER A 101 -11.91 -4.88 -6.99
C SER A 101 -12.15 -5.95 -8.07
N GLY A 102 -11.13 -6.38 -8.80
CA GLY A 102 -11.26 -7.35 -9.89
C GLY A 102 -11.27 -8.80 -9.42
N TYR A 103 -11.75 -9.69 -10.28
CA TYR A 103 -11.82 -11.14 -10.01
C TYR A 103 -10.44 -11.77 -9.80
N SER A 104 -9.42 -11.41 -10.60
CA SER A 104 -8.04 -11.89 -10.45
C SER A 104 -7.13 -10.83 -9.81
N SER A 105 -7.60 -10.17 -8.74
CA SER A 105 -6.91 -9.03 -8.12
C SER A 105 -6.09 -9.34 -6.87
N CYS A 106 -6.17 -10.56 -6.30
CA CYS A 106 -5.26 -10.98 -5.23
C CYS A 106 -3.83 -10.77 -5.72
N GLU A 107 -2.91 -10.23 -4.93
CA GLU A 107 -1.50 -10.05 -5.35
C GLU A 107 -0.61 -11.22 -4.92
N LYS A 108 -1.07 -12.01 -3.94
CA LYS A 108 -0.28 -13.07 -3.30
C LYS A 108 -0.69 -14.48 -3.73
N CYS A 109 -1.87 -14.62 -4.34
CA CYS A 109 -2.50 -15.91 -4.61
C CYS A 109 -3.23 -15.91 -5.95
N ALA A 110 -3.01 -16.94 -6.77
CA ALA A 110 -3.68 -17.16 -8.05
C ALA A 110 -5.09 -17.75 -7.82
N GLU A 111 -5.90 -17.09 -7.00
CA GLU A 111 -7.31 -17.42 -6.82
C GLU A 111 -8.17 -16.50 -7.67
N HIS A 112 -9.13 -17.09 -8.39
CA HIS A 112 -10.20 -16.33 -9.01
C HIS A 112 -11.29 -16.01 -7.99
N GLY A 113 -11.57 -14.72 -7.80
CA GLY A 113 -12.58 -14.24 -6.88
C GLY A 113 -14.00 -14.60 -7.32
N SER A 114 -14.94 -14.58 -6.38
CA SER A 114 -16.37 -14.81 -6.65
C SER A 114 -17.18 -13.57 -6.27
N TYR A 115 -18.15 -13.17 -7.12
CA TYR A 115 -18.99 -12.02 -6.84
C TYR A 115 -20.14 -12.39 -5.90
N ILE A 116 -20.20 -11.74 -4.73
CA ILE A 116 -21.19 -12.02 -3.69
C ILE A 116 -21.68 -10.72 -3.08
N LYS A 117 -22.97 -10.41 -3.28
CA LYS A 117 -23.64 -9.25 -2.66
C LYS A 117 -22.87 -7.94 -2.86
N GLY A 118 -22.56 -7.60 -4.11
CA GLY A 118 -21.94 -6.31 -4.44
C GLY A 118 -20.41 -6.26 -4.37
N ARG A 119 -19.73 -7.39 -4.11
CA ARG A 119 -18.28 -7.43 -3.88
C ARG A 119 -17.65 -8.73 -4.37
N VAL A 120 -16.40 -8.64 -4.83
CA VAL A 120 -15.57 -9.80 -5.10
C VAL A 120 -14.99 -10.36 -3.80
N VAL A 121 -15.04 -11.68 -3.63
CA VAL A 121 -14.57 -12.40 -2.43
C VAL A 121 -13.70 -13.58 -2.85
N PHE A 122 -12.54 -13.68 -2.23
CA PHE A 122 -11.63 -14.82 -2.31
C PHE A 122 -11.87 -15.73 -1.11
N LYS A 123 -12.19 -17.00 -1.34
CA LYS A 123 -12.64 -17.95 -0.31
C LYS A 123 -11.59 -19.03 -0.01
N SER A 124 -10.72 -19.29 -0.97
CA SER A 124 -9.83 -20.45 -1.01
C SER A 124 -8.35 -20.04 -1.04
N CYS A 125 -8.01 -18.86 -0.52
CA CYS A 125 -6.65 -18.30 -0.60
C CYS A 125 -5.60 -19.24 -0.01
N SER A 126 -5.97 -20.03 1.00
CA SER A 126 -5.07 -21.00 1.65
C SER A 126 -4.75 -22.21 0.78
N LYS A 127 -5.58 -22.52 -0.22
CA LYS A 127 -5.41 -23.65 -1.14
C LYS A 127 -4.92 -23.21 -2.52
N ALA A 128 -5.04 -21.92 -2.84
CA ALA A 128 -4.61 -21.36 -4.10
C ALA A 128 -3.08 -21.35 -4.23
N ALA A 129 -2.59 -21.50 -5.46
CA ALA A 129 -1.18 -21.34 -5.75
C ALA A 129 -0.71 -19.93 -5.36
N LYS A 130 0.46 -19.83 -4.73
CA LYS A 130 1.05 -18.53 -4.39
C LYS A 130 1.66 -17.92 -5.64
N ARG A 131 1.48 -16.61 -5.84
CA ARG A 131 2.28 -15.90 -6.84
C ARG A 131 3.70 -15.77 -6.33
N THR A 132 4.64 -15.94 -7.25
CA THR A 132 6.07 -15.76 -7.05
C THR A 132 6.60 -14.72 -8.04
N ASP A 133 7.82 -14.26 -7.81
CA ASP A 133 8.46 -13.30 -8.72
C ASP A 133 8.62 -13.90 -10.13
N GLU A 134 8.91 -15.21 -10.24
CA GLU A 134 9.02 -15.92 -11.52
C GLU A 134 7.67 -15.95 -12.25
N THR A 135 6.58 -16.32 -11.56
CA THR A 135 5.24 -16.33 -12.18
C THR A 135 4.79 -14.95 -12.64
N PHE A 136 5.26 -13.89 -11.96
CA PHE A 136 4.97 -12.51 -12.33
C PHE A 136 5.75 -12.09 -13.59
N ILE A 137 7.04 -12.43 -13.67
CA ILE A 137 7.88 -12.16 -14.85
C ILE A 137 7.34 -12.88 -16.07
N LEU A 138 6.95 -14.15 -15.91
CA LEU A 138 6.36 -14.97 -16.98
C LEU A 138 4.92 -14.57 -17.33
N GLN A 139 4.31 -13.65 -16.58
CA GLN A 139 2.91 -13.26 -16.68
C GLN A 139 1.94 -14.45 -16.75
N SER A 140 2.18 -15.48 -15.92
CA SER A 140 1.45 -16.76 -16.00
C SER A 140 -0.07 -16.67 -15.75
N ASP A 141 -0.56 -15.54 -15.24
CA ASP A 141 -1.98 -15.26 -14.99
C ASP A 141 -2.42 -14.04 -15.82
N GLU A 142 -2.87 -14.28 -17.05
CA GLU A 142 -3.28 -13.23 -17.99
C GLU A 142 -4.40 -12.33 -17.45
N ASP A 143 -5.30 -12.87 -16.62
CA ASP A 143 -6.38 -12.09 -16.02
C ASP A 143 -5.90 -11.13 -14.91
N HIS A 144 -4.73 -11.41 -14.32
CA HIS A 144 -4.11 -10.58 -13.30
C HIS A 144 -3.30 -9.43 -13.92
N HIS A 145 -2.63 -9.67 -15.04
CA HIS A 145 -1.74 -8.71 -15.69
C HIS A 145 -2.50 -7.84 -16.72
N ILE A 146 -2.40 -6.53 -16.59
CA ILE A 146 -2.96 -5.57 -17.56
C ILE A 146 -1.88 -5.10 -18.55
N GLY A 147 -0.60 -5.23 -18.16
CA GLY A 147 0.53 -4.92 -19.02
C GLY A 147 1.85 -5.31 -18.34
N ILE A 148 2.96 -4.95 -18.99
CA ILE A 148 4.30 -5.16 -18.46
C ILE A 148 4.66 -3.97 -17.57
N SER A 149 5.12 -4.24 -16.34
CA SER A 149 5.56 -3.18 -15.44
C SER A 149 6.96 -2.67 -15.82
N PRO A 150 7.16 -1.34 -15.94
CA PRO A 150 8.50 -0.74 -16.10
C PRO A 150 9.50 -1.15 -15.01
N LEU A 151 9.00 -1.49 -13.81
CA LEU A 151 9.85 -1.85 -12.68
C LEU A 151 10.60 -3.18 -12.87
N LEU A 152 10.22 -3.98 -13.87
CA LEU A 152 10.98 -5.19 -14.23
C LEU A 152 12.40 -4.84 -14.71
N GLU A 153 12.63 -3.65 -15.27
CA GLU A 153 13.97 -3.16 -15.66
C GLU A 153 14.92 -3.04 -14.46
N LEU A 154 14.39 -2.96 -13.23
CA LEU A 154 15.20 -2.88 -12.01
C LEU A 154 15.75 -4.25 -11.56
N ASN A 155 15.37 -5.36 -12.21
CA ASN A 155 15.73 -6.72 -11.83
C ASN A 155 15.40 -7.06 -10.37
N ILE A 156 14.20 -6.66 -9.93
CA ILE A 156 13.68 -6.92 -8.58
C ILE A 156 12.45 -7.82 -8.60
N GLY A 157 12.18 -8.48 -7.50
CA GLY A 157 10.96 -9.26 -7.33
C GLY A 157 9.71 -8.40 -7.08
N LEU A 158 8.78 -8.32 -8.05
CA LEU A 158 7.57 -7.50 -7.93
C LEU A 158 6.46 -8.11 -7.06
N VAL A 159 6.64 -9.35 -6.58
CA VAL A 159 5.79 -9.99 -5.57
C VAL A 159 6.43 -9.89 -4.18
N SER A 160 7.72 -10.19 -4.07
CA SER A 160 8.45 -10.20 -2.79
C SER A 160 8.73 -8.79 -2.23
N THR A 161 9.07 -7.84 -3.10
CA THR A 161 9.46 -6.46 -2.72
C THR A 161 8.25 -5.57 -2.40
N PHE A 162 7.03 -6.02 -2.71
CA PHE A 162 5.77 -5.30 -2.48
C PHE A 162 4.98 -5.89 -1.29
N PRO A 163 5.20 -5.40 -0.06
CA PRO A 163 4.37 -5.76 1.08
C PRO A 163 2.94 -5.23 0.91
N ILE A 164 1.99 -5.94 1.52
CA ILE A 164 0.62 -5.43 1.67
C ILE A 164 0.65 -4.40 2.81
N ASP A 165 0.14 -3.21 2.53
CA ASP A 165 0.00 -2.16 3.54
C ASP A 165 -1.00 -2.60 4.63
N TYR A 166 -0.47 -2.90 5.82
CA TYR A 166 -1.22 -3.31 7.00
C TYR A 166 -2.25 -2.25 7.45
N MET A 167 -1.88 -0.96 7.39
CA MET A 167 -2.75 0.13 7.80
C MET A 167 -4.00 0.17 6.92
N HIS A 168 -3.83 0.10 5.60
CA HIS A 168 -4.95 0.14 4.66
C HIS A 168 -5.74 -1.17 4.63
N ALA A 169 -5.07 -2.32 4.61
CA ALA A 169 -5.73 -3.61 4.50
C ALA A 169 -6.45 -4.03 5.78
N VAL A 170 -5.79 -3.93 6.93
CA VAL A 170 -6.30 -4.46 8.20
C VAL A 170 -6.92 -3.35 9.06
N CYS A 171 -6.13 -2.36 9.46
CA CYS A 171 -6.58 -1.33 10.41
C CYS A 171 -7.71 -0.45 9.87
N LEU A 172 -7.69 -0.16 8.57
CA LEU A 172 -8.76 0.55 7.90
C LEU A 172 -9.76 -0.43 7.27
N GLY A 173 -9.31 -1.34 6.39
CA GLY A 173 -10.20 -2.21 5.63
C GLY A 173 -11.02 -3.17 6.51
N VAL A 174 -10.35 -4.12 7.16
CA VAL A 174 -11.00 -5.16 7.98
C VAL A 174 -11.68 -4.55 9.20
N MET A 175 -10.98 -3.73 9.98
CA MET A 175 -11.52 -3.22 11.24
C MET A 175 -12.74 -2.32 11.03
N ARG A 176 -12.73 -1.44 10.02
CA ARG A 176 -13.90 -0.60 9.72
C ARG A 176 -15.11 -1.45 9.35
N LYS A 177 -14.91 -2.52 8.57
CA LYS A 177 -15.99 -3.44 8.19
C LYS A 177 -16.57 -4.16 9.41
N LEU A 178 -15.72 -4.65 10.31
CA LEU A 178 -16.15 -5.27 11.56
C LEU A 178 -16.94 -4.28 12.44
N LEU A 179 -16.44 -3.06 12.62
CA LEU A 179 -17.13 -2.02 13.39
C LEU A 179 -18.51 -1.69 12.81
N HIS A 180 -18.64 -1.56 11.47
CA HIS A 180 -19.95 -1.37 10.85
C HIS A 180 -20.89 -2.55 11.10
N CYS A 181 -20.39 -3.79 11.05
CA CYS A 181 -21.18 -4.98 11.38
C CYS A 181 -21.63 -4.98 12.85
N TRP A 182 -20.74 -4.62 13.78
CA TRP A 182 -21.01 -4.64 15.21
C TRP A 182 -21.90 -3.50 15.69
N ILE A 183 -21.93 -2.35 15.01
CA ILE A 183 -22.73 -1.19 15.44
C ILE A 183 -24.05 -1.09 14.68
N GLY A 184 -24.02 -1.27 13.35
CA GLY A 184 -25.18 -1.07 12.48
C GLY A 184 -25.60 -2.31 11.69
N GLY A 185 -24.97 -3.47 11.93
CA GLY A 185 -25.26 -4.70 11.21
C GLY A 185 -26.42 -5.50 11.80
N ASN A 186 -26.47 -6.78 11.41
CA ASN A 186 -27.49 -7.73 11.85
C ASN A 186 -27.51 -7.88 13.38
N LEU A 187 -28.70 -7.95 13.97
CA LEU A 187 -28.92 -8.09 15.41
C LEU A 187 -28.11 -9.22 16.05
N ASN A 188 -27.89 -10.33 15.34
CA ASN A 188 -27.16 -11.50 15.84
C ASN A 188 -25.68 -11.22 16.14
N VAL A 189 -25.11 -10.17 15.55
CA VAL A 189 -23.70 -9.78 15.72
C VAL A 189 -23.55 -8.37 16.29
N ARG A 190 -24.67 -7.67 16.52
CA ARG A 190 -24.66 -6.27 16.93
C ARG A 190 -24.38 -6.13 18.43
N LEU A 191 -23.46 -5.26 18.78
CA LEU A 191 -23.15 -4.93 20.16
C LEU A 191 -24.29 -4.16 20.82
N ARG A 192 -24.46 -4.38 22.12
CA ARG A 192 -25.40 -3.60 22.93
C ARG A 192 -24.94 -2.15 23.01
N ALA A 193 -25.88 -1.21 23.09
CA ALA A 193 -25.58 0.22 23.16
C ALA A 193 -24.61 0.57 24.30
N TYR A 194 -24.75 -0.10 25.45
CA TYR A 194 -23.82 0.05 26.58
C TYR A 194 -22.37 -0.33 26.22
N SER A 195 -22.17 -1.45 25.53
CA SER A 195 -20.84 -1.89 25.08
C SER A 195 -20.23 -0.92 24.06
N VAL A 196 -21.05 -0.38 23.15
CA VAL A 196 -20.60 0.65 22.19
C VAL A 196 -20.19 1.95 22.91
N LYS A 197 -20.93 2.34 23.95
CA LYS A 197 -20.59 3.47 24.81
C LYS A 197 -19.26 3.23 25.54
N LEU A 198 -19.06 2.05 26.13
CA LEU A 198 -17.82 1.68 26.81
C LEU A 198 -16.62 1.70 25.86
N LEU A 199 -16.76 1.09 24.67
CA LEU A 199 -15.71 1.12 23.64
C LEU A 199 -15.37 2.56 23.22
N SER A 200 -16.37 3.42 23.04
CA SER A 200 -16.15 4.83 22.70
C SER A 200 -15.41 5.57 23.82
N GLN A 201 -15.75 5.29 25.07
CA GLN A 201 -15.04 5.86 26.23
C GLN A 201 -13.59 5.38 26.29
N SER A 202 -13.33 4.08 26.08
CA SER A 202 -11.96 3.53 26.01
C SER A 202 -11.14 4.15 24.88
N LEU A 203 -11.72 4.36 23.70
CA LEU A 203 -11.03 5.04 22.59
C LEU A 203 -10.67 6.48 22.98
N LEU A 204 -11.60 7.21 23.58
CA LEU A 204 -11.36 8.59 24.02
C LEU A 204 -10.36 8.67 25.17
N SER A 205 -10.32 7.71 26.09
CA SER A 205 -9.35 7.68 27.17
C SER A 205 -7.92 7.42 26.69
N LEU A 206 -7.73 6.78 25.53
CA LEU A 206 -6.42 6.60 24.90
C LEU A 206 -5.89 7.88 24.24
N ARG A 207 -6.77 8.82 23.88
CA ARG A 207 -6.41 10.03 23.12
C ARG A 207 -5.28 10.88 23.72
N PRO A 208 -5.18 11.07 25.05
CA PRO A 208 -4.07 11.82 25.66
C PRO A 208 -2.72 11.11 25.58
N PHE A 209 -2.73 9.78 25.44
CA PHE A 209 -1.52 8.95 25.40
C PHE A 209 -0.98 8.73 23.98
N ILE A 210 -1.63 9.30 22.97
CA ILE A 210 -1.16 9.28 21.57
C ILE A 210 -0.13 10.38 21.37
N VAL A 211 1.07 9.97 20.97
CA VAL A 211 2.21 10.87 20.69
C VAL A 211 1.90 11.84 19.55
N LYS A 212 2.56 13.00 19.53
CA LYS A 212 2.29 14.10 18.59
C LYS A 212 2.56 13.73 17.13
N GLU A 213 3.44 12.77 16.90
CA GLU A 213 3.85 12.27 15.58
C GLU A 213 2.70 11.51 14.89
N ILE A 214 1.75 10.98 15.66
CA ILE A 214 0.55 10.34 15.13
C ILE A 214 -0.52 11.42 14.91
N ASN A 215 -0.67 11.83 13.65
CA ASN A 215 -1.55 12.93 13.24
C ASN A 215 -3.03 12.69 13.56
N ARG A 216 -3.49 11.43 13.54
CA ARG A 216 -4.88 11.08 13.84
C ARG A 216 -4.99 10.67 15.30
N LYS A 217 -6.09 11.04 15.94
CA LYS A 217 -6.37 10.61 17.31
C LYS A 217 -7.64 9.77 17.33
N PRO A 218 -7.74 8.77 18.24
CA PRO A 218 -8.96 8.00 18.41
C PRO A 218 -10.18 8.90 18.61
N ARG A 219 -11.30 8.48 18.02
CA ARG A 219 -12.59 9.17 18.09
C ARG A 219 -13.65 8.22 18.63
N SER A 220 -14.73 8.80 19.14
CA SER A 220 -15.93 8.06 19.52
C SER A 220 -16.48 7.28 18.32
N LEU A 221 -17.10 6.12 18.59
CA LEU A 221 -17.76 5.33 17.55
C LEU A 221 -19.02 6.01 16.99
N SER A 222 -19.50 7.10 17.61
CA SER A 222 -20.50 7.99 17.01
C SER A 222 -20.02 8.61 15.69
N GLU A 223 -18.71 8.72 15.48
CA GLU A 223 -18.11 9.21 14.24
C GLU A 223 -17.61 8.06 13.33
N LEU A 224 -18.14 6.84 13.46
CA LEU A 224 -17.69 5.67 12.70
C LEU A 224 -17.66 5.90 11.17
N ALA A 225 -18.58 6.70 10.63
CA ALA A 225 -18.59 7.05 9.21
C ALA A 225 -17.27 7.71 8.74
N ARG A 226 -16.56 8.39 9.65
CA ARG A 226 -15.27 9.06 9.45
C ARG A 226 -14.09 8.23 9.96
N TRP A 227 -14.28 6.94 10.24
CA TRP A 227 -13.21 6.07 10.72
C TRP A 227 -12.02 6.05 9.76
N LYS A 228 -10.86 6.29 10.32
CA LYS A 228 -9.56 6.20 9.65
C LYS A 228 -8.63 5.40 10.54
N ALA A 229 -7.71 4.67 9.92
CA ALA A 229 -6.60 4.08 10.65
C ALA A 229 -5.65 5.19 11.11
N THR A 230 -5.07 4.96 12.28
CA THR A 230 -4.09 5.80 12.96
C THR A 230 -2.73 5.15 12.85
#